data_AF-A0A9Q4PYM2-F1
#
_entry.id   AF-A0A9Q4PYM2-F1
#
_cell.length_a   1.000
_cell.length_b   1.000
_cell.length_c   1.000
_cell.angle_alpha   90.00
_cell.angle_beta   90.00
_cell.angle_gamma   90.00
#
_symmetry.space_group_name_H-M   'P 1'
#
loop_
_entity.id
_entity.type
_entity.pdbx_description
1 polymer ?
#
loop_
_entity_poly.entity_id
_entity_poly.type
_entity_poly.pdbx_seq_one_letter_code
_entity_poly.pdbx_strand_id
1 'polypeptide(L)'
;MNKTRISSDMRLAGLFACLACVLIAAGCTDAQPEMIVEATDITITDSDAASETIWYSMTVTATNTGEASANDVIAGVTIQTPDPTQMSRMAHESVEFGTIAPGDSRLETVTIMLEAGPVGYTDLVTKGMDPVVTTKIEQMEFFTLPF
;
A
#
# COMPACT_ATOMS: atom_id res chain seq x y z
N MET A 1 -39.60 8.73 68.17
CA MET A 1 -39.14 9.25 66.86
C MET A 1 -38.06 8.31 66.33
N ASN A 2 -38.42 7.49 65.35
CA ASN A 2 -37.53 6.57 64.63
C ASN A 2 -36.67 7.36 63.63
N LYS A 3 -35.35 7.15 63.63
CA LYS A 3 -34.48 7.43 62.47
C LYS A 3 -33.61 6.21 62.21
N THR A 4 -34.01 5.46 61.19
CA THR A 4 -33.28 4.36 60.57
C THR A 4 -31.99 4.89 59.95
N ARG A 5 -30.83 4.37 60.37
CA ARG A 5 -29.56 4.55 59.62
C ARG A 5 -29.56 3.55 58.48
N ILE A 6 -29.66 4.04 57.25
CA ILE A 6 -29.38 3.25 56.05
C ILE A 6 -27.85 3.22 55.90
N SER A 7 -27.30 2.01 55.88
CA SER A 7 -25.88 1.69 55.85
C SER A 7 -25.21 2.18 54.57
N SER A 8 -23.97 2.63 54.73
CA SER A 8 -23.11 3.23 53.72
C SER A 8 -22.41 2.21 52.80
N ASP A 9 -22.99 1.04 52.58
CA ASP A 9 -22.33 -0.10 51.90
C ASP A 9 -22.76 -0.30 50.44
N MET A 10 -23.75 0.48 49.94
CA MET A 10 -24.22 0.34 48.54
C MET A 10 -23.50 1.24 47.52
N ARG A 11 -22.42 1.93 47.89
CA ARG A 11 -21.68 2.80 46.94
C ARG A 11 -20.34 2.23 46.46
N LEU A 12 -19.89 1.11 46.98
CA LEU A 12 -18.59 0.54 46.60
C LEU A 12 -18.66 -0.55 45.51
N ALA A 13 -19.85 -1.09 45.23
CA ALA A 13 -20.05 -2.09 44.16
C ALA A 13 -20.25 -1.48 42.76
N GLY A 14 -20.52 -0.17 42.66
CA GLY A 14 -20.83 0.49 41.38
C GLY A 14 -19.63 1.00 40.58
N LEU A 15 -18.43 1.05 41.17
CA LEU A 15 -17.25 1.64 40.52
C LEU A 15 -16.34 0.60 39.83
N PHE A 16 -16.46 -0.68 40.18
CA PHE A 16 -15.64 -1.73 39.56
C PHE A 16 -16.26 -2.33 38.28
N ALA A 17 -17.57 -2.14 38.06
CA ALA A 17 -18.23 -2.64 36.85
C ALA A 17 -17.93 -1.78 35.59
N CYS A 18 -17.65 -0.49 35.76
CA CYS A 18 -17.30 0.38 34.62
C CYS A 18 -15.84 0.24 34.17
N LEU A 19 -14.91 -0.17 35.04
CA LEU A 19 -13.51 -0.33 34.65
C LEU A 19 -13.25 -1.65 33.90
N ALA A 20 -14.09 -2.67 34.11
CA ALA A 20 -14.03 -3.91 33.34
C ALA A 20 -14.56 -3.73 31.90
N CYS A 21 -15.61 -2.92 31.68
CA CYS A 21 -16.12 -2.66 30.33
C CYS A 21 -15.22 -1.75 29.50
N VAL A 22 -14.44 -0.85 30.12
CA VAL A 22 -13.50 0.02 29.39
C VAL A 22 -12.21 -0.72 28.99
N LEU A 23 -11.84 -1.80 29.69
CA LEU A 23 -10.72 -2.65 29.29
C LEU A 23 -11.10 -3.68 28.20
N ILE A 24 -12.38 -4.02 28.04
CA ILE A 24 -12.85 -4.96 27.00
C ILE A 24 -13.19 -4.24 25.68
N ALA A 25 -13.40 -2.92 25.69
CA ALA A 25 -13.57 -2.12 24.47
C ALA A 25 -12.25 -1.83 23.72
N ALA A 26 -11.11 -2.31 24.21
CA ALA A 26 -9.77 -2.00 23.70
C ALA A 26 -9.09 -3.15 22.92
N GLY A 27 -9.81 -4.19 22.50
CA GLY A 27 -9.16 -5.42 22.03
C GLY A 27 -9.77 -6.20 20.87
N CYS A 28 -10.67 -5.61 20.07
CA CYS A 28 -11.10 -6.23 18.81
C CYS A 28 -11.08 -5.21 17.65
N THR A 29 -9.91 -4.63 17.39
CA THR A 29 -9.59 -4.37 15.98
C THR A 29 -9.14 -5.71 15.43
N ASP A 30 -9.91 -6.28 14.51
CA ASP A 30 -9.44 -7.45 13.77
C ASP A 30 -8.09 -7.08 13.17
N ALA A 31 -7.03 -7.79 13.56
CA ALA A 31 -5.70 -7.53 13.02
C ALA A 31 -5.79 -7.69 11.50
N GLN A 32 -5.55 -6.60 10.78
CA GLN A 32 -5.64 -6.53 9.32
C GLN A 32 -4.29 -6.07 8.74
N PRO A 33 -3.89 -6.60 7.58
CA PRO A 33 -2.78 -6.00 6.85
C PRO A 33 -3.20 -4.64 6.29
N GLU A 34 -2.24 -3.74 6.21
CA GLU A 34 -2.38 -2.44 5.54
C GLU A 34 -1.15 -2.28 4.66
N MET A 35 -1.34 -2.10 3.36
CA MET A 35 -0.24 -2.15 2.40
C MET A 35 0.00 -0.79 1.77
N ILE A 36 1.25 -0.36 1.81
CA ILE A 36 1.78 0.76 1.04
C ILE A 36 2.67 0.19 -0.05
N VAL A 37 2.51 0.67 -1.28
CA VAL A 37 3.42 0.32 -2.38
C VAL A 37 3.90 1.56 -3.12
N GLU A 38 5.20 1.64 -3.32
CA GLU A 38 5.89 2.78 -3.92
C GLU A 38 6.91 2.30 -4.96
N ALA A 39 7.12 3.09 -6.01
CA ALA A 39 8.19 2.89 -6.99
C ALA A 39 9.22 4.01 -6.85
N THR A 40 10.50 3.64 -6.73
CA THR A 40 11.66 4.54 -6.61
C THR A 40 12.73 4.17 -7.63
N ASP A 41 13.77 5.01 -7.73
CA ASP A 41 14.93 4.76 -8.60
C ASP A 41 14.56 4.51 -10.07
N ILE A 42 13.54 5.22 -10.54
CA ILE A 42 13.03 5.12 -11.91
C ILE A 42 14.11 5.66 -12.85
N THR A 43 14.66 4.78 -13.68
CA THR A 43 15.78 5.10 -14.57
C THR A 43 15.54 4.48 -15.94
N ILE A 44 15.91 5.19 -17.00
CA ILE A 44 15.97 4.63 -18.35
C ILE A 44 17.21 3.76 -18.45
N THR A 45 17.03 2.48 -18.76
CA THR A 45 18.14 1.53 -18.96
C THR A 45 18.51 1.36 -20.42
N ASP A 46 17.55 1.53 -21.32
CA ASP A 46 17.75 1.52 -22.77
C ASP A 46 16.64 2.31 -23.49
N SER A 47 16.90 2.70 -24.73
CA SER A 47 15.94 3.38 -25.59
C SER A 47 16.21 3.15 -27.07
N ASP A 48 15.18 2.87 -27.85
CA ASP A 48 15.24 2.77 -29.31
C ASP A 48 14.40 3.88 -29.96
N ALA A 49 15.08 4.81 -30.63
CA ALA A 49 14.44 5.91 -31.33
C ALA A 49 13.68 5.49 -32.60
N ALA A 50 14.04 4.35 -33.20
CA ALA A 50 13.38 3.87 -34.42
C ALA A 50 12.00 3.27 -34.14
N SER A 51 11.86 2.57 -33.01
CA SER A 51 10.60 2.01 -32.54
C SER A 51 9.92 2.86 -31.45
N GLU A 52 10.54 3.98 -31.07
CA GLU A 52 10.03 4.90 -30.03
C GLU A 52 9.78 4.19 -28.69
N THR A 53 10.62 3.22 -28.38
CA THR A 53 10.52 2.33 -27.22
C THR A 53 11.54 2.72 -26.16
N ILE A 54 11.13 2.70 -24.89
CA ILE A 54 11.97 3.03 -23.74
C ILE A 54 11.85 1.92 -22.71
N TRP A 55 12.99 1.45 -22.20
CA TRP A 55 13.03 0.49 -21.09
C TRP A 55 13.37 1.22 -19.80
N TYR A 56 12.50 1.07 -18.80
CA TYR A 56 12.68 1.63 -17.48
C TYR A 56 13.00 0.54 -16.48
N SER A 57 14.00 0.74 -15.63
CA SER A 57 14.20 -0.02 -14.41
C SER A 57 13.76 0.81 -13.22
N MET A 58 13.09 0.19 -12.26
CA MET A 58 12.70 0.83 -11.00
C MET A 58 12.66 -0.19 -9.86
N THR A 59 12.85 0.31 -8.64
CA THR A 59 12.69 -0.46 -7.41
C THR A 59 11.26 -0.28 -6.91
N VAL A 60 10.54 -1.37 -6.71
CA VAL A 60 9.18 -1.38 -6.17
C VAL A 60 9.26 -1.88 -4.75
N THR A 61 8.80 -1.07 -3.80
CA THR A 61 8.79 -1.41 -2.39
C THR A 61 7.35 -1.61 -1.93
N ALA A 62 7.03 -2.79 -1.41
CA ALA A 62 5.78 -3.08 -0.73
C ALA A 62 6.02 -3.16 0.78
N THR A 63 5.28 -2.39 1.57
CA THR A 63 5.40 -2.32 3.04
C THR A 63 4.07 -2.65 3.69
N ASN A 64 4.08 -3.56 4.65
CA ASN A 64 2.91 -3.86 5.46
C ASN A 64 2.94 -3.03 6.75
N THR A 65 2.14 -1.97 6.81
CA THR A 65 1.98 -1.11 7.99
C THR A 65 0.90 -1.59 8.95
N GLY A 66 0.17 -2.67 8.58
CA GLY A 66 -0.90 -3.24 9.38
C GLY A 66 -0.41 -4.12 10.52
N GLU A 67 -1.38 -4.74 11.20
CA GLU A 67 -1.15 -5.58 12.39
C GLU A 67 -1.20 -7.09 12.09
N ALA A 68 -1.55 -7.49 10.86
CA ALA A 68 -1.55 -8.88 10.40
C ALA A 68 -0.73 -9.07 9.12
N SER A 69 -0.26 -10.30 8.88
CA SER A 69 0.50 -10.63 7.67
C SER A 69 -0.37 -10.52 6.41
N ALA A 70 0.17 -9.86 5.40
CA ALA A 70 -0.37 -9.85 4.04
C ALA A 70 0.20 -11.07 3.30
N ASN A 71 -0.64 -11.89 2.69
CA ASN A 71 -0.22 -13.04 1.89
C ASN A 71 -0.50 -12.80 0.43
N ASP A 72 0.26 -13.46 -0.43
CA ASP A 72 0.07 -13.43 -1.89
C ASP A 72 -0.04 -11.99 -2.43
N VAL A 73 0.88 -11.14 -1.97
CA VAL A 73 0.90 -9.72 -2.32
C VAL A 73 1.44 -9.56 -3.73
N ILE A 74 0.61 -9.01 -4.61
CA ILE A 74 0.98 -8.61 -5.96
C ILE A 74 0.67 -7.12 -6.13
N ALA A 75 1.65 -6.36 -6.61
CA ALA A 75 1.49 -4.96 -6.93
C ALA A 75 1.64 -4.70 -8.42
N GLY A 76 0.75 -3.88 -8.96
CA GLY A 76 0.83 -3.36 -10.31
C GLY A 76 1.61 -2.06 -10.34
N VAL A 77 2.45 -1.92 -11.36
CA VAL A 77 3.19 -0.70 -11.67
C VAL A 77 2.83 -0.27 -13.07
N THR A 78 2.32 0.95 -13.20
CA THR A 78 1.98 1.56 -14.48
C THR A 78 2.89 2.74 -14.74
N ILE A 79 3.49 2.78 -15.92
CA ILE A 79 4.26 3.91 -16.42
C ILE A 79 3.52 4.56 -17.59
N GLN A 80 3.53 5.88 -17.64
CA GLN A 80 2.80 6.65 -18.64
C GLN A 80 3.63 7.85 -19.13
N THR A 81 3.46 8.20 -20.40
CA THR A 81 3.94 9.49 -20.94
C THR A 81 3.35 10.68 -20.17
N PRO A 82 4.14 11.75 -19.92
CA PRO A 82 3.80 12.80 -18.96
C PRO A 82 2.71 13.77 -19.42
N ASP A 83 2.50 13.93 -20.73
CA ASP A 83 1.53 14.88 -21.27
C ASP A 83 0.19 14.18 -21.62
N PRO A 84 -0.88 14.38 -20.82
CA PRO A 84 -2.19 13.79 -21.09
C PRO A 84 -2.96 14.49 -22.21
N THR A 85 -2.51 15.67 -22.68
CA THR A 85 -3.13 16.38 -23.81
C THR A 85 -2.75 15.75 -25.15
N GLN A 86 -1.73 14.91 -25.14
CA GLN A 86 -1.33 14.09 -26.26
C GLN A 86 -1.96 12.70 -26.16
N MET A 87 -1.77 11.88 -27.20
CA MET A 87 -2.18 10.49 -27.15
C MET A 87 -1.33 9.74 -26.13
N SER A 88 -1.83 9.66 -24.90
CA SER A 88 -1.14 9.01 -23.80
C SER A 88 -0.83 7.55 -24.12
N ARG A 89 0.41 7.16 -23.83
CA ARG A 89 0.88 5.78 -23.91
C ARG A 89 1.21 5.30 -22.52
N MET A 90 0.86 4.04 -22.27
CA MET A 90 1.04 3.41 -20.97
C MET A 90 1.55 1.99 -21.14
N ALA A 91 2.39 1.59 -20.19
CA ALA A 91 2.81 0.22 -20.00
C ALA A 91 2.59 -0.17 -18.55
N HIS A 92 2.43 -1.46 -18.31
CA HIS A 92 2.06 -2.00 -17.02
C HIS A 92 2.78 -3.32 -16.78
N GLU A 93 3.21 -3.54 -15.54
CA GLU A 93 3.81 -4.78 -15.08
C GLU A 93 3.34 -5.12 -13.66
N SER A 94 3.15 -6.41 -13.37
CA SER A 94 2.82 -6.89 -12.02
C SER A 94 4.07 -7.44 -11.33
N VAL A 95 4.20 -7.16 -10.04
CA VAL A 95 5.34 -7.54 -9.20
C VAL A 95 4.84 -8.36 -8.01
N GLU A 96 5.34 -9.58 -7.89
CA GLU A 96 4.97 -10.52 -6.82
C GLU A 96 5.93 -10.38 -5.64
N PHE A 97 5.38 -10.19 -4.44
CA PHE A 97 6.15 -10.10 -3.18
C PHE A 97 5.91 -11.29 -2.24
N GLY A 98 4.87 -12.08 -2.48
CA GLY A 98 4.46 -13.20 -1.62
C GLY A 98 3.93 -12.72 -0.26
N THR A 99 4.41 -13.31 0.84
CA THR A 99 4.00 -12.93 2.19
C THR A 99 4.87 -11.81 2.78
N ILE A 100 4.22 -10.78 3.33
CA ILE A 100 4.84 -9.66 4.04
C ILE A 100 4.27 -9.57 5.46
N ALA A 101 5.13 -9.76 6.47
CA ALA A 101 4.74 -9.71 7.88
C ALA A 101 4.47 -8.25 8.34
N PRO A 102 3.75 -8.06 9.46
CA PRO A 102 3.53 -6.73 10.03
C PRO A 102 4.84 -5.96 10.27
N GLY A 103 4.91 -4.73 9.79
CA GLY A 103 6.07 -3.85 9.95
C GLY A 103 7.23 -4.12 8.98
N ASP A 104 7.14 -5.16 8.15
CA ASP A 104 8.18 -5.49 7.18
C ASP A 104 7.94 -4.81 5.82
N SER A 105 9.04 -4.62 5.10
CA SER A 105 9.06 -4.19 3.70
C SER A 105 9.76 -5.23 2.83
N ARG A 106 9.32 -5.35 1.58
CA ARG A 106 10.02 -6.08 0.53
C ARG A 106 10.24 -5.21 -0.68
N LEU A 107 11.35 -5.45 -1.36
CA LEU A 107 11.81 -4.66 -2.49
C LEU A 107 12.10 -5.59 -3.66
N GLU A 108 11.61 -5.23 -4.83
CA GLU A 108 11.87 -5.93 -6.08
C GLU A 108 12.26 -4.93 -7.16
N THR A 109 13.17 -5.32 -8.05
CA THR A 109 13.54 -4.50 -9.21
C THR A 109 12.79 -5.00 -10.44
N VAL A 110 12.04 -4.11 -11.09
CA VAL A 110 11.24 -4.42 -12.27
C VAL A 110 11.74 -3.63 -13.47
N THR A 111 11.68 -4.25 -14.65
CA THR A 111 11.91 -3.57 -15.94
C THR A 111 10.61 -3.49 -16.72
N ILE A 112 10.22 -2.29 -17.15
CA ILE A 112 8.99 -2.04 -17.91
C ILE A 112 9.34 -1.40 -19.26
N MET A 113 8.78 -1.94 -20.33
CA MET A 113 8.94 -1.42 -21.69
C MET A 113 7.77 -0.51 -22.06
N LEU A 114 8.04 0.75 -22.41
CA LEU A 114 7.04 1.73 -22.83
C LEU A 114 7.23 2.10 -24.30
N GLU A 115 6.20 1.86 -25.12
CA GLU A 115 6.09 2.40 -26.47
C GLU A 115 5.51 3.83 -26.41
N ALA A 116 6.38 4.84 -26.32
CA ALA A 116 6.00 6.21 -25.98
C ALA A 116 5.41 7.00 -27.15
N GLY A 117 5.61 6.54 -28.39
CA GLY A 117 5.31 7.32 -29.59
C GLY A 117 6.31 8.47 -29.81
N PRO A 118 6.24 9.21 -30.92
CA PRO A 118 7.32 10.13 -31.31
C PRO A 118 7.49 11.29 -30.34
N VAL A 119 6.36 11.84 -29.86
CA VAL A 119 6.35 12.99 -28.96
C VAL A 119 6.69 12.58 -27.54
N GLY A 120 6.06 11.50 -27.04
CA GLY A 120 6.38 10.95 -25.72
C GLY A 120 7.84 10.52 -25.60
N TYR A 121 8.40 9.90 -26.65
CA TYR A 121 9.81 9.56 -26.71
C TYR A 121 10.70 10.81 -26.63
N THR A 122 10.37 11.85 -27.40
CA THR A 122 11.12 13.12 -27.36
C THR A 122 11.05 13.76 -25.97
N ASP A 123 9.89 13.77 -25.34
CA ASP A 123 9.69 14.35 -24.01
C ASP A 123 10.51 13.61 -22.95
N LEU A 124 10.46 12.27 -22.94
CA LEU A 124 11.12 11.44 -21.95
C LEU A 124 12.64 11.34 -22.16
N VAL A 125 13.08 11.03 -23.38
CA VAL A 125 14.50 10.74 -23.66
C VAL A 125 15.28 12.01 -24.01
N THR A 126 14.73 12.85 -24.89
CA THR A 126 15.46 14.01 -25.43
C THR A 126 15.36 15.23 -24.52
N LYS A 127 14.18 15.48 -23.95
CA LYS A 127 13.96 16.62 -23.02
C LYS A 127 14.19 16.24 -21.56
N GLY A 128 14.33 14.95 -21.25
CA GLY A 128 14.57 14.48 -19.89
C GLY A 128 13.40 14.70 -18.95
N MET A 129 12.17 14.66 -19.46
CA MET A 129 10.97 14.69 -18.61
C MET A 129 10.80 13.35 -17.90
N ASP A 130 10.28 13.40 -16.68
CA ASP A 130 9.97 12.19 -15.94
C ASP A 130 8.66 11.56 -16.45
N PRO A 131 8.59 10.23 -16.52
CA PRO A 131 7.32 9.55 -16.77
C PRO A 131 6.40 9.68 -15.55
N VAL A 132 5.10 9.55 -15.78
CA VAL A 132 4.14 9.39 -14.69
C VAL A 132 4.14 7.92 -14.28
N VAL A 133 4.48 7.64 -13.03
CA VAL A 133 4.46 6.29 -12.46
C VAL A 133 3.37 6.19 -11.41
N THR A 134 2.59 5.11 -11.46
CA THR A 134 1.56 4.81 -10.47
C THR A 134 1.69 3.37 -10.02
N THR A 135 1.61 3.16 -8.71
CA THR A 135 1.66 1.84 -8.07
C THR A 135 0.34 1.53 -7.39
N LYS A 136 -0.03 0.25 -7.35
CA LYS A 136 -1.25 -0.19 -6.65
C LYS A 136 -1.11 -1.66 -6.24
N ILE A 137 -1.64 -2.03 -5.08
CA ILE A 137 -1.86 -3.44 -4.74
C ILE A 137 -3.00 -4.00 -5.61
N GLU A 138 -2.70 -5.03 -6.38
CA GLU A 138 -3.66 -5.73 -7.26
C GLU A 138 -4.26 -6.94 -6.58
N GLN A 139 -3.46 -7.65 -5.80
CA GLN A 139 -3.85 -8.84 -5.06
C GLN A 139 -3.22 -8.84 -3.68
N MET A 140 -4.02 -9.26 -2.70
CA MET A 140 -3.60 -9.50 -1.33
C MET A 140 -4.63 -10.40 -0.66
N GLU A 141 -4.18 -11.50 -0.06
CA GLU A 141 -4.96 -12.35 0.81
C GLU A 141 -4.61 -12.13 2.28
N PHE A 142 -5.59 -12.24 3.15
CA PHE A 142 -5.36 -12.27 4.59
C PHE A 142 -6.37 -13.17 5.28
N PHE A 143 -5.91 -13.84 6.33
CA PHE A 143 -6.73 -14.79 7.05
C PHE A 143 -7.40 -14.06 8.22
N THR A 144 -8.72 -13.98 8.22
CA THR A 144 -9.50 -13.65 9.41
C THR A 144 -9.91 -14.95 10.09
N LEU A 145 -9.52 -15.14 11.35
CA LEU A 145 -10.03 -16.27 12.12
C LEU A 145 -11.53 -16.03 12.39
N PRO A 146 -12.43 -16.99 12.10
CA PRO A 146 -13.82 -16.87 12.53
C PRO A 146 -13.88 -16.95 14.06
N PHE A 147 -14.44 -15.92 14.68
CA PHE A 147 -14.74 -15.86 16.11
C PHE A 147 -15.74 -16.92 16.55
#